data_AF-A0A938GTH4-F1
#
_entry.id   AF-A0A938GTH4-F1
#
_cell.length_a   1.000
_cell.length_b   1.000
_cell.length_c   1.000
_cell.angle_alpha   90.00
_cell.angle_beta   90.00
_cell.angle_gamma   90.00
#
_symmetry.space_group_name_H-M   'P 1'
#
loop_
_entity.id
_entity.type
_entity.pdbx_description
1 polymer ?
#
loop_
_entity_poly.entity_id
_entity_poly.type
_entity_poly.pdbx_seq_one_letter_code
_entity_poly.pdbx_strand_id
1 'polypeptide(L)'
;MQWLFYVFLTVCTWGLYGVYLHSGQLAMKDPEFGRYKAFLLVGVAYFIIAVLAPLALLKLQGANFSFPSRGVWLSLFAGALGAIGAFGILLAFGAKGTPQVVMSIVFAGAPIVNAVVAMWMHPPK
;
A
#
# COMPACT_ATOMS: atom_id res chain seq x y z
N MET A 1 -0.83 -0.49 24.34
CA MET A 1 0.19 0.25 23.54
C MET A 1 0.75 -0.53 22.34
N GLN A 2 0.44 -1.82 22.14
CA GLN A 2 0.99 -2.61 21.01
C GLN A 2 0.65 -2.05 19.62
N TRP A 3 -0.49 -1.35 19.46
CA TRP A 3 -0.86 -0.74 18.19
C TRP A 3 0.15 0.32 17.70
N LEU A 4 0.83 1.02 18.62
CA LEU A 4 1.87 2.00 18.27
C LEU A 4 3.06 1.33 17.59
N PHE A 5 3.44 0.14 18.04
CA PHE A 5 4.51 -0.63 17.41
C PHE A 5 4.17 -0.94 15.94
N TYR A 6 2.94 -1.37 15.65
CA TYR A 6 2.50 -1.62 14.28
C TYR A 6 2.47 -0.34 13.44
N VAL A 7 2.08 0.79 14.03
CA VAL A 7 2.16 2.10 13.35
C VAL A 7 3.61 2.45 13.00
N PHE A 8 4.56 2.31 13.92
CA PHE A 8 5.97 2.56 13.62
C PHE A 8 6.55 1.58 12.59
N LEU A 9 6.16 0.31 12.63
CA LEU A 9 6.49 -0.66 11.59
C LEU A 9 5.99 -0.21 10.22
N THR A 10 4.75 0.29 10.14
CA THR A 10 4.18 0.86 8.91
C THR A 10 4.97 2.09 8.46
N VAL A 11 5.28 3.03 9.35
CA VAL A 11 6.09 4.22 9.03
C VAL A 11 7.45 3.83 8.45
N CYS A 12 8.14 2.88 9.09
CA CYS A 12 9.43 2.41 8.60
C CYS A 12 9.33 1.74 7.23
N THR A 13 8.38 0.81 7.06
CA THR A 13 8.27 0.04 5.81
C THR A 13 7.79 0.90 4.63
N TRP A 14 6.80 1.78 4.84
CA TRP A 14 6.34 2.72 3.82
C TRP A 14 7.33 3.85 3.55
N GLY A 15 8.08 4.30 4.56
CA GLY A 15 9.16 5.27 4.37
C GLY A 15 10.27 4.73 3.47
N LEU A 16 10.64 3.46 3.65
CA LEU A 16 11.64 2.78 2.80
C LEU A 16 11.10 2.40 1.42
N TYR A 17 9.79 2.12 1.32
CA TYR A 17 9.15 1.65 0.09
C TYR A 17 9.48 2.51 -1.13
N GLY A 18 9.35 3.83 -1.05
CA GLY A 18 9.62 4.72 -2.19
C GLY A 18 11.07 4.68 -2.67
N VAL A 19 12.01 4.58 -1.73
CA VAL A 19 13.45 4.48 -2.05
C VAL A 19 13.72 3.18 -2.81
N TYR A 20 13.29 2.04 -2.27
CA TYR A 20 13.51 0.74 -2.91
C TYR A 20 12.72 0.55 -4.19
N LEU A 21 11.52 1.13 -4.32
CA LEU A 21 10.74 1.08 -5.55
C LEU A 21 11.41 1.88 -6.67
N HIS A 22 11.93 3.07 -6.35
CA HIS A 22 12.70 3.87 -7.30
C HIS A 22 14.00 3.18 -7.71
N SER A 23 14.77 2.67 -6.75
CA SER A 23 15.98 1.89 -7.08
C SER A 23 15.66 0.63 -7.88
N GLY A 24 14.58 -0.08 -7.53
CA GLY A 24 14.12 -1.29 -8.19
C GLY A 24 13.77 -1.08 -9.65
N GLN A 25 12.99 -0.03 -9.99
CA GLN A 25 12.66 0.25 -11.38
C GLN A 25 13.87 0.66 -12.22
N LEU A 26 14.84 1.39 -11.65
CA LEU A 26 16.07 1.76 -12.35
C LEU A 26 16.95 0.52 -12.60
N ALA A 27 17.00 -0.39 -11.62
CA ALA A 27 17.74 -1.64 -11.72
C ALA A 27 17.15 -2.62 -12.77
N MET A 28 15.91 -2.43 -13.22
CA MET A 28 15.34 -3.21 -14.33
C MET A 28 16.03 -2.95 -15.67
N LYS A 29 16.79 -1.85 -15.81
CA LYS A 29 17.56 -1.48 -17.03
C LYS A 29 16.71 -1.50 -18.31
N ASP A 30 15.43 -1.16 -18.18
CA ASP A 30 14.44 -1.13 -19.26
C ASP A 30 13.69 0.22 -19.19
N PRO A 31 14.02 1.18 -20.09
CA PRO A 31 13.44 2.52 -20.07
C PRO A 31 11.92 2.55 -20.31
N GLU A 32 11.39 1.59 -21.08
CA GLU A 32 10.00 1.56 -21.49
C GLU A 32 9.14 0.82 -20.46
N PHE A 33 9.53 -0.41 -20.12
CA PHE A 33 8.72 -1.32 -19.31
C PHE A 33 9.26 -1.60 -17.90
N GLY A 34 10.45 -1.11 -17.56
CA GLY A 34 11.10 -1.40 -16.27
C GLY A 34 10.23 -1.05 -15.06
N ARG A 35 9.46 0.04 -15.16
CA ARG A 35 8.49 0.44 -14.13
C ARG A 35 7.43 -0.64 -13.89
N TYR A 36 6.79 -1.14 -14.95
CA TYR A 36 5.72 -2.13 -14.84
C TYR A 36 6.25 -3.48 -14.39
N LYS A 37 7.46 -3.86 -14.82
CA LYS A 37 8.17 -5.04 -14.32
C LYS A 37 8.41 -4.93 -12.81
N ALA A 38 8.92 -3.79 -12.33
CA ALA A 38 9.10 -3.56 -10.90
C ALA A 38 7.77 -3.63 -10.14
N PHE A 39 6.69 -3.02 -10.66
CA PHE A 39 5.37 -3.10 -10.04
C PHE A 39 4.80 -4.51 -9.99
N LEU A 40 5.04 -5.32 -11.03
CA LEU A 40 4.61 -6.71 -11.07
C LEU A 40 5.22 -7.49 -9.88
N LEU A 41 6.50 -7.27 -9.58
CA LEU A 41 7.16 -7.91 -8.44
C LEU A 41 6.62 -7.38 -7.09
N VAL A 42 6.21 -6.12 -7.01
CA VAL A 42 5.44 -5.62 -5.85
C VAL A 42 4.11 -6.36 -5.71
N GLY A 43 3.41 -6.59 -6.82
CA GLY A 43 2.17 -7.39 -6.85
C GLY A 43 2.37 -8.82 -6.36
N VAL A 44 3.48 -9.48 -6.76
CA VAL A 44 3.84 -10.81 -6.26
C VAL A 44 4.08 -10.77 -4.75
N ALA A 45 4.81 -9.77 -4.24
CA ALA A 45 5.01 -9.62 -2.79
C ALA A 45 3.69 -9.41 -2.04
N TYR A 46 2.76 -8.61 -2.61
CA TYR A 46 1.43 -8.42 -2.04
C TYR A 46 0.61 -9.70 -2.04
N PHE A 47 0.68 -10.52 -3.09
CA PHE A 47 0.03 -11.83 -3.07
C PHE A 47 0.56 -12.72 -1.94
N ILE A 48 1.88 -12.82 -1.79
CA ILE A 48 2.50 -13.63 -0.73
C ILE A 48 2.07 -13.14 0.66
N ILE A 49 2.18 -11.83 0.92
CA ILE A 49 1.95 -11.28 2.26
C ILE A 49 0.46 -11.03 2.56
N ALA A 50 -0.33 -10.55 1.59
CA ALA A 50 -1.73 -10.18 1.81
C ALA A 50 -2.73 -11.30 1.47
N VAL A 51 -2.29 -12.38 0.82
CA VAL A 51 -3.15 -13.56 0.55
C VAL A 51 -2.63 -14.79 1.28
N LEU A 52 -1.39 -15.22 1.03
CA LEU A 52 -0.91 -16.50 1.59
C LEU A 52 -0.75 -16.44 3.12
N ALA A 53 -0.19 -15.35 3.67
CA ALA A 53 0.01 -15.25 5.12
C ALA A 53 -1.32 -15.19 5.91
N PRO A 54 -2.34 -14.39 5.53
CA PRO A 54 -3.65 -14.42 6.20
C PRO A 54 -4.35 -15.76 6.04
N LEU A 55 -4.28 -16.41 4.87
CA LEU A 55 -4.86 -17.74 4.68
C LEU A 55 -4.25 -18.77 5.61
N ALA A 56 -2.91 -18.77 5.76
CA ALA A 56 -2.22 -19.64 6.70
C ALA A 56 -2.67 -19.36 8.14
N LEU A 57 -2.73 -18.09 8.55
CA LEU A 57 -3.12 -17.70 9.89
C LEU A 57 -4.57 -18.09 10.21
N LEU A 58 -5.52 -17.81 9.31
CA LEU A 58 -6.93 -18.17 9.46
C LEU A 58 -7.10 -19.69 9.59
N LYS A 59 -6.37 -20.46 8.78
CA LYS A 59 -6.38 -21.92 8.85
C LYS A 59 -5.82 -22.43 10.18
N LEU A 60 -4.67 -21.92 10.61
CA LEU A 60 -4.01 -22.32 11.87
C LEU A 60 -4.84 -21.94 13.11
N GLN A 61 -5.62 -20.87 13.04
CA GLN A 61 -6.50 -20.42 14.11
C GLN A 61 -7.90 -21.07 14.08
N GLY A 62 -8.18 -21.96 13.12
CA GLY A 62 -9.47 -22.64 13.01
C GLY A 62 -10.63 -21.71 12.64
N ALA A 63 -10.38 -20.63 11.91
CA ALA A 63 -11.39 -19.66 11.53
C ALA A 63 -12.45 -20.28 10.59
N ASN A 64 -13.71 -19.86 10.76
CA ASN A 64 -14.75 -20.15 9.77
C ASN A 64 -14.56 -19.25 8.54
N PHE A 65 -14.52 -19.84 7.34
CA PHE A 65 -14.38 -19.13 6.06
C PHE A 65 -15.72 -18.54 5.57
N SER A 66 -16.52 -18.01 6.50
CA SER A 66 -17.76 -17.30 6.19
C SER A 66 -17.48 -15.80 6.20
N PHE A 67 -17.57 -15.18 5.02
CA PHE A 67 -17.27 -13.76 4.86
C PHE A 67 -18.54 -12.97 4.52
N PRO A 68 -18.93 -11.97 5.33
CA PRO A 68 -20.04 -11.09 5.01
C PRO A 68 -19.78 -10.31 3.71
N SER A 69 -20.75 -10.27 2.79
CA SER A 69 -20.61 -9.65 1.47
C SER A 69 -20.15 -8.19 1.51
N ARG A 70 -20.70 -7.40 2.45
CA ARG A 70 -20.29 -6.00 2.67
C ARG A 70 -18.83 -5.89 3.12
N GLY A 71 -18.37 -6.79 3.99
CA GLY A 71 -16.99 -6.83 4.46
C GLY A 71 -16.02 -7.15 3.34
N VAL A 72 -16.38 -8.11 2.48
CA VAL A 72 -15.60 -8.47 1.28
C VAL A 72 -15.43 -7.25 0.37
N TRP A 73 -16.53 -6.58 0.00
CA TRP A 73 -16.48 -5.44 -0.93
C TRP A 73 -15.69 -4.26 -0.38
N LEU A 74 -15.88 -3.89 0.88
CA LEU A 74 -15.11 -2.79 1.50
C LEU A 74 -13.61 -3.12 1.57
N SER A 75 -13.27 -4.36 1.89
CA SER A 75 -11.87 -4.81 1.99
C SER A 75 -11.19 -4.85 0.61
N LEU A 76 -11.90 -5.35 -0.41
CA LEU A 76 -11.41 -5.34 -1.80
C LEU A 76 -11.22 -3.91 -2.31
N PHE A 77 -12.16 -3.02 -2.04
CA PHE A 77 -12.05 -1.62 -2.43
C PHE A 77 -10.88 -0.92 -1.73
N ALA A 78 -10.69 -1.16 -0.43
CA ALA A 78 -9.54 -0.66 0.31
C ALA A 78 -8.20 -1.17 -0.28
N GLY A 79 -8.13 -2.46 -0.64
CA GLY A 79 -6.97 -3.04 -1.32
C GLY A 79 -6.70 -2.38 -2.68
N ALA A 80 -7.75 -2.13 -3.47
CA ALA A 80 -7.65 -1.44 -4.76
C ALA A 80 -7.10 -0.01 -4.59
N LEU A 81 -7.59 0.76 -3.61
CA LEU A 81 -7.06 2.10 -3.30
C LEU A 81 -5.57 2.06 -2.99
N GLY A 82 -5.12 1.10 -2.17
CA GLY A 82 -3.70 0.92 -1.85
C GLY A 82 -2.84 0.57 -3.06
N ALA A 83 -3.31 -0.35 -3.90
CA ALA A 83 -2.61 -0.75 -5.12
C ALA A 83 -2.51 0.40 -6.14
N ILE A 84 -3.60 1.16 -6.34
CA ILE A 84 -3.63 2.33 -7.21
C ILE A 84 -2.67 3.41 -6.68
N GLY A 85 -2.65 3.67 -5.37
CA GLY A 85 -1.73 4.63 -4.76
C GLY A 85 -0.26 4.24 -4.97
N ALA A 86 0.08 2.97 -4.72
CA ALA A 86 1.42 2.42 -4.95
C ALA A 86 1.85 2.53 -6.43
N PHE A 87 0.92 2.25 -7.35
CA PHE A 87 1.16 2.44 -8.78
C PHE A 87 1.37 3.91 -9.15
N GLY A 88 0.60 4.82 -8.55
CA GLY A 88 0.76 6.26 -8.73
C GLY A 88 2.15 6.77 -8.31
N ILE A 89 2.70 6.28 -7.20
CA ILE A 89 4.07 6.58 -6.77
C ILE A 89 5.08 6.17 -7.85
N LEU A 90 4.91 4.97 -8.41
CA LEU A 90 5.78 4.48 -9.47
C LEU A 90 5.70 5.35 -10.73
N LEU A 91 4.49 5.74 -11.14
CA LEU A 91 4.29 6.65 -12.28
C LEU A 91 4.92 8.02 -12.02
N ALA A 92 4.82 8.55 -10.80
CA ALA A 92 5.45 9.81 -10.41
C ALA A 92 6.99 9.77 -10.54
N PHE A 93 7.61 8.65 -10.13
CA PHE A 93 9.04 8.43 -10.37
C PHE A 93 9.37 8.36 -11.87
N GLY A 94 8.53 7.70 -12.65
CA GLY A 94 8.65 7.67 -14.11
C GLY A 94 8.48 9.06 -14.76
N ALA A 95 7.81 9.98 -14.09
CA ALA A 95 7.65 11.39 -14.47
C ALA A 95 8.74 12.31 -13.87
N LYS A 96 9.92 11.75 -13.52
CA LYS A 96 11.09 12.45 -12.96
C LYS A 96 10.95 12.90 -11.50
N GLY A 97 9.93 12.45 -10.77
CA GLY A 97 9.85 12.67 -9.33
C GLY A 97 10.96 11.91 -8.58
N THR A 98 11.54 12.53 -7.56
CA THR A 98 12.52 11.86 -6.69
C THR A 98 11.84 11.24 -5.47
N PRO A 99 12.39 10.14 -4.89
CA PRO A 99 11.83 9.52 -3.69
C PRO A 99 11.55 10.50 -2.55
N GLN A 100 12.48 11.41 -2.29
CA GLN A 100 12.40 12.35 -1.17
C GLN A 100 11.21 13.30 -1.34
N VAL A 101 11.00 13.82 -2.55
CA VAL A 101 9.92 14.79 -2.83
C VAL A 101 8.57 14.07 -2.92
N VAL A 102 8.47 13.02 -3.73
CA VAL A 102 7.21 12.30 -3.97
C VAL A 102 6.69 11.70 -2.67
N MET A 103 7.54 11.01 -1.91
CA MET A 103 7.10 10.34 -0.69
C MET A 103 6.71 11.35 0.40
N SER A 104 7.43 12.47 0.51
CA SER A 104 7.06 13.53 1.47
C SER A 104 5.69 14.13 1.17
N ILE A 105 5.39 14.41 -0.11
CA ILE A 105 4.08 14.92 -0.51
C ILE A 105 2.98 13.90 -0.22
N VAL A 106 3.20 12.63 -0.57
CA VAL A 106 2.22 11.55 -0.32
C VAL A 106 1.94 11.39 1.17
N PHE A 107 2.97 11.29 2.01
CA PHE A 107 2.78 11.05 3.44
C PHE A 107 2.33 12.28 4.23
N ALA A 108 2.58 13.50 3.74
CA ALA A 108 1.98 14.70 4.31
C ALA A 108 0.52 14.90 3.86
N GLY A 109 0.20 14.53 2.61
CA GLY A 109 -1.14 14.72 2.03
C GLY A 109 -2.15 13.64 2.42
N ALA A 110 -1.74 12.38 2.53
CA ALA A 110 -2.65 11.27 2.86
C ALA A 110 -3.41 11.47 4.19
N PRO A 111 -2.78 11.95 5.29
CA PRO A 111 -3.50 12.28 6.51
C PRO A 111 -4.58 13.36 6.33
N ILE A 112 -4.35 14.35 5.45
CA ILE A 112 -5.33 15.42 5.16
C ILE A 112 -6.56 14.84 4.47
N VAL A 113 -6.36 14.00 3.44
CA VAL A 113 -7.48 13.31 2.77
C VAL A 113 -8.25 12.45 3.76
N ASN A 114 -7.53 11.69 4.61
CA ASN A 114 -8.16 10.89 5.65
C ASN A 114 -8.97 11.74 6.62
N ALA A 115 -8.44 12.88 7.08
CA ALA A 115 -9.15 13.77 7.99
C ALA A 115 -10.45 14.30 7.37
N VAL A 116 -10.40 14.77 6.11
CA VAL A 116 -11.60 15.26 5.39
C VAL A 116 -12.65 14.17 5.24
N VAL A 117 -12.25 12.98 4.75
CA VAL A 117 -13.18 11.86 4.54
C VAL A 117 -13.74 11.36 5.88
N ALA A 118 -12.90 11.24 6.90
CA ALA A 118 -13.34 10.81 8.23
C ALA A 118 -14.33 11.79 8.86
N MET A 119 -14.07 13.10 8.79
CA MET A 119 -15.00 14.12 9.27
C MET A 119 -16.31 14.13 8.48
N TRP A 120 -16.27 13.86 7.17
CA TRP A 120 -17.50 13.80 6.38
C TRP A 120 -18.32 12.53 6.68
N MET A 121 -17.67 11.37 6.78
CA MET A 121 -18.35 10.11 7.07
C MET A 121 -18.81 10.01 8.53
N HIS A 122 -18.09 10.66 9.44
CA HIS A 122 -18.36 10.70 10.87
C HIS A 122 -18.26 12.14 11.40
N PRO A 123 -19.28 12.98 11.15
CA PRO A 123 -19.27 14.38 11.56
C PRO A 123 -19.06 14.52 13.08
N PRO A 124 -18.15 15.42 13.52
CA PRO A 124 -18.00 15.72 14.93
C PRO A 124 -19.32 16.28 15.47
N LYS A 125 -19.63 15.93 16.72
CA LYS A 125 -20.78 16.46 17.45
C LYS A 125 -20.53 17.90 17.88
#